data_AF-A0A6A9T291-F1
#
_entry.id   AF-A0A6A9T291-F1
#
_cell.length_a   1.000
_cell.length_b   1.000
_cell.length_c   1.000
_cell.angle_alpha   90.00
_cell.angle_beta   90.00
_cell.angle_gamma   90.00
#
_symmetry.space_group_name_H-M   'P 1'
#
loop_
_entity.id
_entity.type
_entity.pdbx_description
1 polymer ?
#
loop_
_entity_poly.entity_id
_entity_poly.type
_entity_poly.pdbx_seq_one_letter_code
_entity_poly.pdbx_strand_id
1 'polypeptide(L)'
;MDSERRLQRLYADDSGMSPVVGVALMIAITVALAAVTVAMLLGVADPGIAPTQDTAVSLDSTNAGTALVPEVTGSNDVDVRLNGESIATVDGNATGREIFLPTAPGDEVMLVTENEDATVLVREQFEAGEAGDFVAYYPFTGGGTTVEDHSRNGNDGTFQNSPQWVETGQGSALEFDGSDDYVAVDDLKTAGVGDVEEFTVAVTFEVDSNGDVQQLVEHNSGSEEWHIETTNDDALQFAVNWEDGHKIRTADDIIEPDKTYVAVGTYDGETYRLYLNGTEVANATYTSDVNMGEMQLGKNDPDDIQYFDGRMYEFRLYYTAFDDHQVEMLTRVLE
;
A
#
# COMPACT_ATOMS: atom_id res chain seq x y z
N MET A 1 -59.22 -9.02 -30.29
CA MET A 1 -58.36 -7.92 -30.80
C MET A 1 -58.80 -6.59 -30.19
N ASP A 2 -58.72 -6.40 -28.87
CA ASP A 2 -58.80 -5.05 -28.29
C ASP A 2 -58.35 -4.94 -26.82
N SER A 3 -57.56 -5.88 -26.31
CA SER A 3 -57.08 -5.87 -24.92
C SER A 3 -55.55 -5.87 -24.80
N GLU A 4 -54.81 -5.99 -25.90
CA GLU A 4 -53.34 -6.03 -25.90
C GLU A 4 -52.68 -4.72 -26.41
N ARG A 5 -53.47 -3.69 -26.74
CA ARG A 5 -52.94 -2.38 -27.20
C ARG A 5 -53.00 -1.26 -26.16
N ARG A 6 -53.35 -1.58 -24.90
CA ARG A 6 -53.52 -0.57 -23.84
C ARG A 6 -52.41 -0.55 -22.78
N LEU A 7 -51.40 -1.41 -22.90
CA LEU A 7 -50.25 -1.46 -21.96
C LEU A 7 -48.94 -0.87 -22.52
N GLN A 8 -48.95 -0.32 -23.74
CA GLN A 8 -47.76 0.30 -24.36
C GLN A 8 -47.84 1.83 -24.49
N ARG A 9 -48.68 2.51 -23.69
CA ARG A 9 -48.80 3.99 -23.72
C ARG A 9 -48.94 4.64 -22.34
N LEU A 10 -48.14 4.20 -21.37
CA LEU A 10 -48.07 4.86 -20.05
C LEU A 10 -46.65 5.11 -19.55
N TYR A 11 -45.63 4.99 -20.40
CA TYR A 11 -44.26 5.42 -20.11
C TYR A 11 -43.67 6.20 -21.28
N ALA A 12 -44.38 7.24 -21.71
CA ALA A 12 -43.82 8.29 -22.54
C ALA A 12 -44.13 9.63 -21.87
N ASP A 13 -43.03 10.32 -21.55
CA ASP A 13 -42.88 11.69 -21.10
C ASP A 13 -43.24 12.08 -19.65
N ASP A 14 -42.12 12.29 -18.94
CA ASP A 14 -41.74 13.53 -18.26
C ASP A 14 -41.91 13.57 -16.74
N SER A 15 -40.78 13.38 -16.03
CA SER A 15 -40.21 14.46 -15.23
C SER A 15 -38.90 14.03 -14.55
N GLY A 16 -37.82 14.72 -14.88
CA GLY A 16 -36.77 15.07 -13.93
C GLY A 16 -35.73 14.01 -13.60
N MET A 17 -34.59 14.04 -14.30
CA MET A 17 -33.29 14.35 -13.69
C MET A 17 -32.27 14.50 -14.82
N SER A 18 -31.72 15.70 -14.93
CA SER A 18 -30.63 16.07 -15.82
C SER A 18 -29.37 15.21 -15.55
N PRO A 19 -28.45 15.00 -16.52
CA PRO A 19 -27.15 14.34 -16.30
C PRO A 19 -26.33 14.92 -15.14
N VAL A 20 -26.71 16.11 -14.66
CA VAL A 20 -26.19 16.77 -13.46
C VAL A 20 -26.34 15.92 -12.18
N VAL A 21 -27.19 14.90 -12.13
CA VAL A 21 -27.34 14.07 -10.91
C VAL A 21 -26.32 12.93 -10.83
N GLY A 22 -25.85 12.41 -11.97
CA GLY A 22 -24.67 11.52 -12.01
C GLY A 22 -23.39 12.29 -11.68
N VAL A 23 -23.32 13.56 -12.09
CA VAL A 23 -22.21 14.46 -11.75
C VAL A 23 -22.30 14.96 -10.30
N ALA A 24 -23.50 15.11 -9.72
CA ALA A 24 -23.64 15.54 -8.32
C ALA A 24 -23.25 14.47 -7.30
N LEU A 25 -23.29 13.17 -7.66
CA LEU A 25 -22.73 12.09 -6.85
C LEU A 25 -21.23 11.89 -7.10
N MET A 26 -20.72 12.18 -8.30
CA MET A 26 -19.27 12.20 -8.55
C MET A 26 -18.57 13.43 -7.95
N ILE A 27 -19.26 14.55 -7.73
CA ILE A 27 -18.72 15.70 -6.98
C ILE A 27 -18.58 15.39 -5.47
N ALA A 28 -19.13 14.26 -4.97
CA ALA A 28 -18.81 13.78 -3.63
C ALA A 28 -17.45 13.04 -3.56
N ILE A 29 -16.86 12.66 -4.70
CA ILE A 29 -15.53 12.04 -4.83
C ILE A 29 -14.64 12.98 -5.66
N THR A 30 -14.65 14.27 -5.35
CA THR A 30 -13.69 15.24 -5.93
C THR A 30 -13.37 16.39 -4.99
N VAL A 31 -13.42 16.17 -3.68
CA VAL A 31 -12.60 16.90 -2.68
C VAL A 31 -12.45 15.96 -1.47
N ALA A 32 -11.55 14.98 -1.56
CA ALA A 32 -10.92 14.41 -0.38
C ALA A 32 -9.49 14.96 -0.28
N LEU A 33 -9.33 16.28 -0.44
CA LEU A 33 -8.26 16.97 0.27
C LEU A 33 -8.80 17.18 1.68
N ALA A 34 -8.89 16.10 2.46
CA ALA A 34 -9.09 16.20 3.89
C ALA A 34 -7.75 16.66 4.47
N ALA A 35 -7.42 17.94 4.26
CA ALA A 35 -6.43 18.58 5.08
C ALA A 35 -7.03 18.63 6.49
N VAL A 36 -6.69 17.65 7.34
CA VAL A 36 -6.98 17.72 8.76
C VAL A 36 -6.09 18.84 9.30
N THR A 37 -6.61 20.06 9.22
CA THR A 37 -5.90 21.27 9.62
C THR A 37 -6.42 21.76 10.96
N VAL A 38 -5.44 21.98 11.85
CA VAL A 38 -5.48 22.67 13.15
C VAL A 38 -5.82 21.80 14.38
N ALA A 39 -4.79 21.14 14.90
CA ALA A 39 -4.65 20.97 16.35
C ALA A 39 -4.01 22.23 16.95
N MET A 40 -4.82 23.20 17.40
CA MET A 40 -4.37 24.28 18.28
C MET A 40 -4.53 23.83 19.74
N LEU A 41 -3.42 23.58 20.44
CA LEU A 41 -3.44 23.18 21.85
C LEU A 41 -3.61 24.40 22.78
N LEU A 42 -4.83 24.62 23.25
CA LEU A 42 -5.09 25.44 24.45
C LEU A 42 -4.81 24.60 25.69
N GLY A 43 -3.62 24.78 26.28
CA GLY A 43 -3.32 24.25 27.60
C GLY A 43 -4.33 24.74 28.64
N VAL A 44 -4.87 23.82 29.45
CA VAL A 44 -5.69 24.15 30.63
C VAL A 44 -4.83 25.00 31.56
N ALA A 45 -5.13 26.30 31.63
CA ALA A 45 -4.32 27.29 32.33
C ALA A 45 -4.29 27.06 33.85
N ASP A 46 -3.13 26.70 34.38
CA ASP A 46 -2.69 27.14 35.71
C ASP A 46 -2.30 28.63 35.59
N PRO A 47 -2.91 29.57 36.35
CA PRO A 47 -2.72 31.02 36.15
C PRO A 47 -1.32 31.58 36.48
N GLY A 48 -0.27 30.75 36.46
CA GLY A 48 1.12 31.14 36.74
C GLY A 48 2.17 30.72 35.71
N ILE A 49 1.82 29.95 34.67
CA ILE A 49 2.77 29.46 33.66
C ILE A 49 2.33 30.00 32.30
N ALA A 50 3.18 30.81 31.66
CA ALA A 50 2.93 31.24 30.28
C ALA A 50 2.91 30.00 29.38
N PRO A 51 1.95 29.85 28.45
CA PRO A 51 1.96 28.73 27.52
C PRO A 51 3.22 28.83 26.65
N THR A 52 4.07 27.81 26.71
CA THR A 52 5.22 27.68 25.81
C THR A 52 5.19 26.31 25.14
N GLN A 53 4.33 26.14 24.15
CA GLN A 53 4.71 25.58 22.84
C GLN A 53 3.52 25.62 21.88
N ASP A 54 3.56 26.53 20.90
CA ASP A 54 2.71 26.50 19.71
C ASP A 54 3.38 25.55 18.70
N THR A 55 3.26 24.23 18.89
CA THR A 55 3.58 23.30 17.81
C THR A 55 2.29 23.00 17.06
N ALA A 56 2.18 23.51 15.83
CA ALA A 56 1.07 23.26 14.94
C ALA A 56 1.56 22.40 13.78
N VAL A 57 0.84 21.34 13.45
CA VAL A 57 1.11 20.44 12.33
C VAL A 57 -0.19 20.17 11.58
N SER A 58 -0.09 19.86 10.29
CA SER A 58 -1.15 19.20 9.52
C SER A 58 -0.72 17.79 9.14
N LEU A 59 -1.72 16.92 9.03
CA LEU A 59 -1.61 15.60 8.41
C LEU A 59 -2.50 15.65 7.18
N ASP A 60 -1.88 15.58 6.01
CA ASP A 60 -2.54 15.66 4.72
C ASP A 60 -2.43 14.30 4.02
N SER A 61 -3.55 13.68 3.68
CA SER A 61 -3.54 12.43 2.92
C SER A 61 -2.84 12.63 1.57
N THR A 62 -2.00 11.67 1.19
CA THR A 62 -1.34 11.62 -0.13
C THR A 62 -1.56 10.28 -0.79
N ASN A 63 -1.28 10.20 -2.08
CA ASN A 63 -1.36 8.96 -2.86
C ASN A 63 -0.43 7.86 -2.32
N ALA A 64 0.63 8.20 -1.59
CA ALA A 64 1.57 7.21 -1.05
C ALA A 64 1.37 6.93 0.46
N GLY A 65 0.48 7.68 1.13
CA GLY A 65 0.29 7.60 2.58
C GLY A 65 -0.16 8.94 3.15
N THR A 66 0.68 9.59 3.94
CA THR A 66 0.38 10.87 4.59
C THR A 66 1.57 11.82 4.57
N ALA A 67 1.31 13.09 4.32
CA ALA A 67 2.23 14.19 4.45
C ALA A 67 2.04 14.84 5.81
N LEU A 68 3.08 14.81 6.65
CA LEU A 68 3.17 15.62 7.85
C LEU A 68 3.81 16.96 7.50
N VAL A 69 3.11 18.06 7.75
CA VAL A 69 3.63 19.41 7.51
C VAL A 69 3.67 20.20 8.83
N PRO A 70 4.87 20.50 9.36
CA PRO A 70 5.00 21.37 10.52
C PRO A 70 4.67 22.81 10.14
N GLU A 71 3.60 23.39 10.68
CA GLU A 71 3.19 24.78 10.44
C GLU A 71 3.94 25.77 11.34
N VAL A 72 4.19 25.36 12.59
CA VAL A 72 5.02 26.08 13.56
C VAL A 72 5.74 25.03 14.41
N THR A 73 7.07 25.19 14.56
CA THR A 73 7.88 24.33 15.42
C THR A 73 8.33 25.15 16.63
N GLY A 74 8.11 24.61 17.83
CA GLY A 74 8.71 25.13 19.05
C GLY A 74 10.23 24.96 19.07
N SER A 75 10.86 25.27 20.20
CA SER A 75 12.29 25.04 20.40
C SER A 75 12.66 23.58 20.68
N ASN A 76 11.67 22.69 20.82
CA ASN A 76 11.87 21.29 21.13
C ASN A 76 11.64 20.44 19.89
N ASP A 77 12.45 19.41 19.75
CA ASP A 77 12.28 18.40 18.72
C ASP A 77 11.05 17.52 19.05
N VAL A 78 10.36 17.10 17.99
CA VAL A 78 9.16 16.26 18.08
C VAL A 78 9.44 14.95 17.37
N ASP A 79 9.35 13.86 18.12
CA ASP A 79 9.44 12.49 17.67
C ASP A 79 8.13 12.10 16.95
N VAL A 80 8.23 11.71 15.69
CA VAL A 80 7.13 11.22 14.86
C VAL A 80 7.13 9.71 14.96
N ARG A 81 6.04 9.16 15.49
CA ARG A 81 5.87 7.72 15.63
C ARG A 81 4.76 7.19 14.74
N LEU A 82 5.01 6.07 14.09
CA LEU A 82 4.01 5.27 13.39
C LEU A 82 3.86 3.95 14.16
N ASN A 83 2.64 3.64 14.58
CA ASN A 83 2.33 2.44 15.39
C ASN A 83 3.21 2.29 16.65
N GLY A 84 3.68 3.41 17.19
CA GLY A 84 4.55 3.47 18.38
C GLY A 84 6.04 3.44 18.10
N GLU A 85 6.47 3.20 16.86
CA GLU A 85 7.88 3.23 16.43
C GLU A 85 8.28 4.61 15.91
N SER A 86 9.46 5.08 16.30
CA SER A 86 10.00 6.37 15.85
C SER A 86 10.49 6.27 14.40
N ILE A 87 9.92 7.08 13.51
CA ILE A 87 10.22 7.06 12.07
C ILE A 87 10.83 8.37 11.56
N ALA A 88 10.62 9.47 12.29
CA ALA A 88 11.20 10.77 11.95
C ALA A 88 11.26 11.69 13.17
N THR A 89 12.05 12.76 13.05
CA THR A 89 12.09 13.85 14.04
C THR A 89 11.82 15.18 13.34
N VAL A 90 10.89 15.96 13.88
CA VAL A 90 10.61 17.34 13.45
C VAL A 90 11.41 18.27 14.35
N ASP A 91 12.42 18.94 13.77
CA ASP A 91 13.23 19.94 14.46
C ASP A 91 12.77 21.37 14.14
N GLY A 92 13.39 22.37 14.78
CA GLY A 92 13.11 23.79 14.55
C GLY A 92 13.36 24.31 13.12
N ASN A 93 13.95 23.49 12.23
CA ASN A 93 14.18 23.83 10.81
C ASN A 93 13.18 23.16 9.87
N ALA A 94 12.31 22.28 10.37
CA ALA A 94 11.36 21.51 9.57
C ALA A 94 10.06 22.27 9.22
N THR A 95 9.93 23.53 9.63
CA THR A 95 8.73 24.33 9.35
C THR A 95 8.48 24.46 7.84
N GLY A 96 7.29 24.05 7.40
CA GLY A 96 6.87 24.05 5.99
C GLY A 96 7.53 22.97 5.13
N ARG A 97 8.34 22.08 5.72
CA ARG A 97 8.90 20.92 5.03
C ARG A 97 7.96 19.74 5.21
N GLU A 98 7.51 19.19 4.10
CA GLU A 98 6.74 17.95 4.08
C GLU A 98 7.62 16.78 4.52
N ILE A 99 7.09 15.98 5.43
CA ILE A 99 7.67 14.72 5.89
C ILE A 99 6.68 13.63 5.49
N PHE A 100 7.13 12.76 4.60
CA PHE A 100 6.31 11.63 4.15
C PHE A 100 6.26 10.56 5.22
N LEU A 101 5.05 10.10 5.53
CA LEU A 101 4.75 8.97 6.39
C LEU A 101 4.08 7.89 5.52
N PRO A 102 4.64 6.68 5.44
CA PRO A 102 4.09 5.57 4.64
C PRO A 102 2.92 4.89 5.37
N THR A 103 1.93 5.69 5.78
CA THR A 103 0.75 5.23 6.52
C THR A 103 -0.09 4.26 5.69
N ALA A 104 -0.65 3.29 6.39
CA ALA A 104 -1.60 2.32 5.89
C ALA A 104 -2.91 2.36 6.71
N PRO A 105 -4.02 1.82 6.17
CA PRO A 105 -5.24 1.64 6.93
C PRO A 105 -5.04 0.91 8.26
N GLY A 106 -5.48 1.52 9.35
CA GLY A 106 -5.34 1.02 10.72
C GLY A 106 -4.17 1.62 11.50
N ASP A 107 -3.26 2.34 10.82
CA ASP A 107 -2.09 2.93 11.47
C ASP A 107 -2.45 4.06 12.44
N GLU A 108 -1.66 4.18 13.50
CA GLU A 108 -1.68 5.31 14.42
C GLU A 108 -0.42 6.17 14.23
N VAL A 109 -0.59 7.46 13.94
CA VAL A 109 0.49 8.45 13.98
C VAL A 109 0.44 9.20 15.31
N MET A 110 1.57 9.16 16.04
CA MET A 110 1.76 9.91 17.27
C MET A 110 2.90 10.90 17.16
N LEU A 111 2.68 12.12 17.63
CA LEU A 111 3.73 13.13 17.78
C LEU A 111 4.05 13.35 19.24
N VAL A 112 5.31 13.18 19.63
CA VAL A 112 5.73 13.21 21.03
C VAL A 112 6.90 14.17 21.21
N THR A 113 6.86 15.03 22.22
CA THR A 113 8.00 15.92 22.52
C THR A 113 9.18 15.14 23.09
N GLU A 114 10.41 15.43 22.61
CA GLU A 114 11.65 14.85 23.15
C GLU A 114 12.19 15.64 24.36
N ASN A 115 11.45 15.66 25.47
CA ASN A 115 11.87 16.31 26.72
C ASN A 115 11.69 15.37 27.93
N GLU A 116 12.24 15.76 29.09
CA GLU A 116 12.17 14.95 30.33
C GLU A 116 10.71 14.63 30.73
N ASP A 117 9.75 15.45 30.30
CA ASP A 117 8.30 15.28 30.46
C ASP A 117 7.61 15.11 29.09
N ALA A 118 7.89 13.99 28.41
CA ALA A 118 7.34 13.67 27.09
C ALA A 118 5.81 13.83 27.05
N THR A 119 5.32 14.66 26.12
CA THR A 119 3.90 14.96 25.95
C THR A 119 3.45 14.55 24.55
N VAL A 120 2.30 13.89 24.45
CA VAL A 120 1.68 13.56 23.17
C VAL A 120 0.98 14.81 22.63
N LEU A 121 1.45 15.30 21.48
CA LEU A 121 0.94 16.47 20.79
C LEU A 121 -0.19 16.11 19.83
N VAL A 122 -0.01 15.02 19.09
CA VAL A 122 -0.97 14.47 18.12
C VAL A 122 -1.07 12.97 18.32
N ARG A 123 -2.28 12.46 18.16
CA ARG A 123 -2.58 11.04 18.02
C ARG A 123 -3.72 10.95 17.01
N GLU A 124 -3.40 10.50 15.81
CA GLU A 124 -4.35 10.31 14.72
C GLU A 124 -4.34 8.85 14.31
N GLN A 125 -5.53 8.28 14.12
CA GLN A 125 -5.69 6.92 13.61
C GLN A 125 -6.24 7.02 12.19
N PHE A 126 -5.59 6.34 11.25
CA PHE A 126 -5.97 6.35 9.84
C PHE A 126 -6.90 5.19 9.56
N GLU A 127 -8.09 5.47 9.06
CA GLU A 127 -9.01 4.45 8.55
C GLU A 127 -8.75 4.16 7.07
N ALA A 128 -9.29 3.06 6.56
CA ALA A 128 -9.15 2.74 5.15
C ALA A 128 -9.82 3.79 4.26
N GLY A 129 -9.12 4.17 3.19
CA GLY A 129 -9.49 5.27 2.29
C GLY A 129 -8.99 6.65 2.77
N GLU A 130 -8.31 6.73 3.92
CA GLU A 130 -7.72 7.97 4.45
C GLU A 130 -6.19 8.04 4.26
N ALA A 131 -5.55 6.92 3.90
CA ALA A 131 -4.12 6.82 3.69
C ALA A 131 -3.84 6.06 2.39
N GLY A 132 -3.11 6.70 1.46
CA GLY A 132 -2.60 6.07 0.25
C GLY A 132 -3.64 5.69 -0.80
N ASP A 133 -3.15 5.57 -2.02
CA ASP A 133 -3.85 5.09 -3.21
C ASP A 133 -3.73 3.56 -3.29
N PHE A 134 -4.21 2.87 -2.24
CA PHE A 134 -4.15 1.41 -2.20
C PHE A 134 -5.10 0.77 -3.21
N VAL A 135 -4.62 -0.27 -3.88
CA VAL A 135 -5.42 -1.31 -4.54
C VAL A 135 -5.70 -2.44 -3.55
N ALA A 136 -4.68 -2.94 -2.86
CA ALA A 136 -4.80 -4.02 -1.90
C ALA A 136 -3.79 -3.85 -0.75
N TYR A 137 -4.19 -4.25 0.46
CA TYR A 137 -3.31 -4.24 1.63
C TYR A 137 -3.56 -5.46 2.51
N TYR A 138 -2.52 -6.28 2.70
CA TYR A 138 -2.55 -7.49 3.51
C TYR A 138 -1.47 -7.43 4.61
N PRO A 139 -1.84 -7.11 5.86
CA PRO A 139 -0.90 -7.13 7.00
C PRO A 139 -0.62 -8.53 7.55
N PHE A 140 -1.25 -9.56 6.98
CA PHE A 140 -1.20 -10.96 7.43
C PHE A 140 -1.43 -11.20 8.94
N THR A 141 -2.25 -10.39 9.61
CA THR A 141 -2.59 -10.49 11.04
C THR A 141 -3.89 -11.28 11.32
N GLY A 142 -4.23 -12.21 10.43
CA GLY A 142 -5.55 -12.83 10.35
C GLY A 142 -5.67 -14.24 10.93
N GLY A 143 -6.73 -14.92 10.51
CA GLY A 143 -7.00 -16.31 10.82
C GLY A 143 -8.05 -16.90 9.88
N GLY A 144 -8.14 -18.22 9.81
CA GLY A 144 -9.05 -18.90 8.88
C GLY A 144 -8.40 -19.16 7.52
N THR A 145 -9.18 -19.07 6.45
CA THR A 145 -8.77 -19.48 5.08
C THR A 145 -8.83 -18.34 4.06
N THR A 146 -8.75 -17.10 4.54
CA THR A 146 -8.85 -15.89 3.71
C THR A 146 -7.90 -14.83 4.23
N VAL A 147 -7.27 -14.09 3.34
CA VAL A 147 -6.55 -12.84 3.66
C VAL A 147 -7.53 -11.69 3.44
N GLU A 148 -7.82 -10.92 4.48
CA GLU A 148 -8.71 -9.75 4.37
C GLU A 148 -7.95 -8.58 3.72
N ASP A 149 -8.60 -7.91 2.77
CA ASP A 149 -8.09 -6.68 2.15
C ASP A 149 -8.38 -5.46 3.03
N HIS A 150 -7.35 -4.99 3.73
CA HIS A 150 -7.46 -3.83 4.62
C HIS A 150 -7.55 -2.49 3.87
N SER A 151 -7.36 -2.46 2.54
CA SER A 151 -7.60 -1.26 1.73
C SER A 151 -9.09 -0.91 1.59
N ARG A 152 -9.98 -1.88 1.89
CA ARG A 152 -11.45 -1.83 1.69
C ARG A 152 -11.88 -1.72 0.22
N ASN A 153 -11.03 -2.11 -0.72
CA ASN A 153 -11.43 -2.25 -2.13
C ASN A 153 -12.12 -3.59 -2.44
N GLY A 154 -12.07 -4.53 -1.50
CA GLY A 154 -12.76 -5.81 -1.60
C GLY A 154 -11.98 -6.85 -2.38
N ASN A 155 -10.64 -6.74 -2.38
CA ASN A 155 -9.74 -7.71 -2.98
C ASN A 155 -9.35 -8.80 -1.98
N ASP A 156 -10.30 -9.35 -1.23
CA ASP A 156 -9.99 -10.41 -0.26
C ASP A 156 -9.39 -11.64 -0.98
N GLY A 157 -8.31 -12.17 -0.42
CA GLY A 157 -7.64 -13.38 -0.92
C GLY A 157 -8.21 -14.65 -0.30
N THR A 158 -8.23 -15.74 -1.06
CA THR A 158 -8.67 -17.07 -0.61
C THR A 158 -7.53 -18.07 -0.63
N PHE A 159 -7.42 -18.87 0.42
CA PHE A 159 -6.38 -19.89 0.52
C PHE A 159 -6.65 -21.05 -0.44
N GLN A 160 -5.58 -21.54 -1.06
CA GLN A 160 -5.55 -22.74 -1.86
C GLN A 160 -4.50 -23.68 -1.28
N ASN A 161 -4.89 -24.94 -1.07
CA ASN A 161 -4.08 -26.02 -0.48
C ASN A 161 -3.57 -25.85 0.97
N SER A 162 -3.81 -24.68 1.56
CA SER A 162 -3.68 -24.35 3.00
C SER A 162 -2.35 -23.69 3.42
N PRO A 163 -2.04 -22.47 2.94
CA PRO A 163 -1.13 -21.56 3.62
C PRO A 163 -1.44 -21.46 5.12
N GLN A 164 -0.42 -21.26 5.95
CA GLN A 164 -0.54 -21.29 7.41
C GLN A 164 -0.29 -19.91 8.03
N TRP A 165 -1.20 -19.46 8.89
CA TRP A 165 -0.96 -18.31 9.77
C TRP A 165 0.08 -18.68 10.81
N VAL A 166 1.17 -17.92 10.88
CA VAL A 166 2.25 -18.15 11.85
C VAL A 166 2.59 -16.87 12.61
N GLU A 167 3.14 -17.03 13.81
CA GLU A 167 3.66 -15.95 14.64
C GLU A 167 5.17 -16.15 14.76
N THR A 168 5.95 -15.15 14.36
CA THR A 168 7.42 -15.18 14.37
C THR A 168 7.97 -14.13 15.34
N GLY A 169 9.30 -14.02 15.42
CA GLY A 169 9.95 -12.92 16.16
C GLY A 169 9.68 -11.53 15.57
N GLN A 170 9.21 -11.45 14.33
CA GLN A 170 8.94 -10.21 13.59
C GLN A 170 7.45 -9.84 13.57
N GLY A 171 6.57 -10.73 14.02
CA GLY A 171 5.13 -10.52 14.04
C GLY A 171 4.37 -11.67 13.39
N SER A 172 3.13 -11.42 13.01
CA SER A 172 2.30 -12.37 12.26
C SER A 172 2.80 -12.48 10.82
N ALA A 173 2.68 -13.66 10.23
CA ALA A 173 3.02 -13.91 8.83
C ALA A 173 2.12 -15.00 8.24
N LEU A 174 2.14 -15.09 6.91
CA LEU A 174 1.58 -16.22 6.16
C LEU A 174 2.71 -17.09 5.63
N GLU A 175 2.70 -18.37 6.00
CA GLU A 175 3.68 -19.39 5.61
C GLU A 175 3.15 -20.24 4.45
N PHE A 176 4.00 -20.49 3.47
CA PHE A 176 3.76 -21.26 2.26
C PHE A 176 4.78 -22.41 2.17
N ASP A 177 4.34 -23.59 1.72
CA ASP A 177 5.11 -24.84 1.80
C ASP A 177 6.00 -25.18 0.59
N GLY A 178 6.07 -24.29 -0.41
CA GLY A 178 6.84 -24.50 -1.63
C GLY A 178 6.31 -25.56 -2.58
N SER A 179 5.13 -26.15 -2.31
CA SER A 179 4.62 -27.30 -3.06
C SER A 179 3.33 -27.02 -3.80
N ASP A 180 2.30 -26.55 -3.10
CA ASP A 180 1.01 -26.23 -3.71
C ASP A 180 0.22 -25.10 -3.01
N ASP A 181 0.76 -24.53 -1.94
CA ASP A 181 0.14 -23.44 -1.19
C ASP A 181 0.18 -22.11 -1.94
N TYR A 182 -0.96 -21.42 -2.01
CA TYR A 182 -1.05 -20.04 -2.52
C TYR A 182 -2.32 -19.32 -2.06
N VAL A 183 -2.35 -18.00 -2.28
CA VAL A 183 -3.55 -17.17 -2.09
C VAL A 183 -4.04 -16.70 -3.46
N ALA A 184 -5.29 -17.02 -3.78
CA ALA A 184 -5.95 -16.54 -4.98
C ALA A 184 -6.77 -15.28 -4.68
N VAL A 185 -6.54 -14.22 -5.45
CA VAL A 185 -7.31 -12.99 -5.47
C VAL A 185 -7.93 -12.86 -6.87
N ASP A 186 -9.26 -12.69 -6.92
CA ASP A 186 -9.97 -12.45 -8.18
C ASP A 186 -9.45 -11.16 -8.87
N ASP A 187 -9.99 -10.84 -10.05
CA ASP A 187 -9.73 -9.56 -10.74
C ASP A 187 -9.65 -8.39 -9.76
N LEU A 188 -8.47 -7.75 -9.70
CA LEU A 188 -8.21 -6.61 -8.83
C LEU A 188 -9.19 -5.49 -9.11
N LYS A 189 -9.65 -4.84 -8.04
CA LYS A 189 -10.61 -3.74 -8.08
C LYS A 189 -10.09 -2.58 -7.26
N THR A 190 -10.47 -1.37 -7.64
CA THR A 190 -10.25 -0.19 -6.81
C THR A 190 -11.47 0.71 -6.92
N ALA A 191 -12.01 1.15 -5.79
CA ALA A 191 -13.25 1.89 -5.77
C ALA A 191 -13.12 3.23 -6.52
N GLY A 192 -13.85 3.37 -7.64
CA GLY A 192 -13.88 4.61 -8.42
C GLY A 192 -12.70 4.80 -9.38
N VAL A 193 -11.80 3.81 -9.49
CA VAL A 193 -10.69 3.78 -10.44
C VAL A 193 -10.98 2.72 -11.50
N GLY A 194 -10.94 3.11 -12.78
CA GLY A 194 -11.28 2.22 -13.91
C GLY A 194 -10.06 1.61 -14.56
N ASP A 195 -9.08 2.45 -14.90
CA ASP A 195 -7.81 2.09 -15.51
C ASP A 195 -6.68 2.73 -14.67
N VAL A 196 -5.50 2.11 -14.66
CA VAL A 196 -4.33 2.59 -13.93
C VAL A 196 -3.13 2.68 -14.88
N GLU A 197 -2.34 3.74 -14.74
CA GLU A 197 -1.19 4.03 -15.62
C GLU A 197 0.15 3.78 -14.92
N GLU A 198 0.13 3.62 -13.60
CA GLU A 198 1.29 3.49 -12.74
C GLU A 198 0.96 2.67 -11.49
N PHE A 199 1.94 2.00 -10.89
CA PHE A 199 1.71 1.26 -9.66
C PHE A 199 2.97 1.09 -8.82
N THR A 200 2.75 0.72 -7.57
CA THR A 200 3.79 0.27 -6.65
C THR A 200 3.33 -1.01 -5.97
N VAL A 201 4.17 -2.03 -5.98
CA VAL A 201 3.97 -3.28 -5.24
C VAL A 201 5.10 -3.46 -4.24
N ALA A 202 4.76 -3.77 -2.98
CA ALA A 202 5.71 -3.99 -1.91
C ALA A 202 5.37 -5.28 -1.15
N VAL A 203 6.39 -6.09 -0.87
CA VAL A 203 6.25 -7.33 -0.10
C VAL A 203 7.43 -7.49 0.87
N THR A 204 7.11 -7.76 2.14
CA THR A 204 8.08 -8.22 3.13
C THR A 204 8.04 -9.73 3.19
N PHE A 205 9.18 -10.38 2.96
CA PHE A 205 9.25 -11.84 2.83
C PHE A 205 10.55 -12.44 3.37
N GLU A 206 10.51 -13.74 3.61
CA GLU A 206 11.64 -14.59 3.96
C GLU A 206 11.49 -15.91 3.20
N VAL A 207 12.58 -16.41 2.60
CA VAL A 207 12.59 -17.71 1.91
C VAL A 207 13.14 -18.78 2.85
N ASP A 208 12.53 -19.97 2.85
CA ASP A 208 13.00 -21.14 3.61
C ASP A 208 14.02 -21.95 2.78
N SER A 209 13.99 -21.82 1.45
CA SER A 209 14.96 -22.43 0.53
C SER A 209 15.29 -21.54 -0.66
N ASN A 210 16.41 -21.84 -1.33
CA ASN A 210 16.93 -21.10 -2.48
C ASN A 210 17.28 -22.05 -3.65
N GLY A 211 17.65 -21.49 -4.80
CA GLY A 211 18.02 -22.23 -6.01
C GLY A 211 16.85 -22.61 -6.93
N ASP A 212 15.62 -22.26 -6.53
CA ASP A 212 14.41 -22.44 -7.32
C ASP A 212 13.76 -21.08 -7.66
N VAL A 213 13.01 -21.04 -8.77
CA VAL A 213 12.15 -19.90 -9.07
C VAL A 213 10.91 -19.99 -8.17
N GLN A 214 10.67 -18.96 -7.38
CA GLN A 214 9.56 -18.90 -6.42
C GLN A 214 8.80 -17.60 -6.58
N GLN A 215 7.48 -17.70 -6.79
CA GLN A 215 6.65 -16.54 -7.05
C GLN A 215 6.16 -15.90 -5.75
N LEU A 216 6.53 -14.64 -5.51
CA LEU A 216 6.00 -13.90 -4.36
C LEU A 216 4.60 -13.39 -4.68
N VAL A 217 4.48 -12.71 -5.83
CA VAL A 217 3.21 -12.20 -6.35
C VAL A 217 3.24 -12.29 -7.86
N GLU A 218 2.13 -12.76 -8.43
CA GLU A 218 1.89 -12.79 -9.87
C GLU A 218 0.54 -12.11 -10.14
N HIS A 219 0.50 -11.27 -11.16
CA HIS A 219 -0.73 -10.74 -11.74
C HIS A 219 -0.86 -11.19 -13.19
N ASN A 220 -2.08 -11.54 -13.58
CA ASN A 220 -2.36 -11.97 -14.93
C ASN A 220 -3.62 -11.28 -15.49
N SER A 221 -3.47 -10.62 -16.64
CA SER A 221 -4.57 -10.08 -17.46
C SER A 221 -4.47 -10.54 -18.92
N GLY A 222 -4.05 -11.78 -19.17
CA GLY A 222 -3.96 -12.38 -20.50
C GLY A 222 -2.60 -12.20 -21.16
N SER A 223 -2.31 -11.02 -21.73
CA SER A 223 -0.98 -10.71 -22.30
C SER A 223 -0.19 -9.69 -21.48
N GLU A 224 -0.78 -9.22 -20.38
CA GLU A 224 -0.15 -8.30 -19.44
C GLU A 224 0.00 -9.05 -18.12
N GLU A 225 1.25 -9.40 -17.83
CA GLU A 225 1.65 -10.17 -16.65
C GLU A 225 2.78 -9.40 -15.95
N TRP A 226 2.58 -9.10 -14.67
CA TRP A 226 3.62 -8.50 -13.83
C TRP A 226 3.79 -9.32 -12.56
N HIS A 227 5.02 -9.34 -12.05
CA HIS A 227 5.34 -10.23 -10.94
C HIS A 227 6.60 -9.84 -10.20
N ILE A 228 6.70 -10.31 -8.96
CA ILE A 228 7.96 -10.38 -8.21
C ILE A 228 8.24 -11.84 -7.87
N GLU A 229 9.41 -12.32 -8.27
CA GLU A 229 9.86 -13.70 -8.02
C GLU A 229 11.32 -13.73 -7.54
N THR A 230 11.70 -14.82 -6.87
CA THR A 230 13.10 -15.23 -6.82
C THR A 230 13.44 -16.04 -8.06
N THR A 231 14.73 -16.08 -8.42
CA THR A 231 15.22 -16.87 -9.55
C THR A 231 16.12 -18.02 -9.08
N ASN A 232 16.42 -18.95 -9.99
CA ASN A 232 17.24 -20.14 -9.70
C ASN A 232 18.73 -19.83 -9.41
N ASP A 233 19.16 -18.59 -9.63
CA ASP A 233 20.45 -18.02 -9.28
C ASP A 233 20.34 -17.07 -8.07
N ASP A 234 19.30 -17.22 -7.25
CA ASP A 234 19.09 -16.51 -5.98
C ASP A 234 19.04 -14.98 -6.14
N ALA A 235 18.59 -14.51 -7.31
CA ALA A 235 18.29 -13.11 -7.54
C ALA A 235 16.81 -12.83 -7.26
N LEU A 236 16.48 -11.57 -7.01
CA LEU A 236 15.11 -11.06 -7.01
C LEU A 236 14.82 -10.42 -8.37
N GLN A 237 13.68 -10.75 -8.98
CA GLN A 237 13.24 -10.24 -10.27
C GLN A 237 11.91 -9.52 -10.14
N PHE A 238 11.76 -8.44 -10.90
CA PHE A 238 10.50 -7.73 -11.12
C PHE A 238 10.24 -7.62 -12.61
N ALA A 239 9.07 -8.09 -13.04
CA ALA A 239 8.56 -7.91 -14.40
C ALA A 239 7.34 -6.98 -14.37
N VAL A 240 7.24 -6.09 -15.36
CA VAL A 240 6.03 -5.28 -15.61
C VAL A 240 5.26 -5.74 -16.84
N ASN A 241 5.91 -6.56 -17.68
CA ASN A 241 5.27 -7.34 -18.73
C ASN A 241 6.17 -8.55 -19.05
N TRP A 242 5.81 -9.72 -18.53
CA TRP A 242 6.60 -10.93 -18.72
C TRP A 242 6.61 -11.41 -20.17
N GLU A 243 5.45 -11.42 -20.83
CA GLU A 243 5.23 -11.91 -22.20
C GLU A 243 6.11 -11.18 -23.24
N ASP A 244 6.26 -9.86 -23.11
CA ASP A 244 7.13 -9.03 -23.95
C ASP A 244 8.59 -8.99 -23.44
N GLY A 245 8.87 -9.62 -22.30
CA GLY A 245 10.21 -9.76 -21.73
C GLY A 245 10.71 -8.52 -20.98
N HIS A 246 9.80 -7.68 -20.48
CA HIS A 246 10.11 -6.48 -19.71
C HIS A 246 10.28 -6.82 -18.22
N LYS A 247 11.50 -7.24 -17.90
CA LYS A 247 11.94 -7.63 -16.56
C LYS A 247 13.32 -7.08 -16.21
N ILE A 248 13.51 -6.85 -14.92
CA ILE A 248 14.77 -6.45 -14.28
C ILE A 248 15.01 -7.32 -13.06
N ARG A 249 16.27 -7.46 -12.65
CA ARG A 249 16.62 -8.27 -11.48
C ARG A 249 17.85 -7.75 -10.77
N THR A 250 18.04 -8.20 -9.53
CA THR A 250 19.29 -8.03 -8.79
C THR A 250 20.44 -8.83 -9.43
N ALA A 251 21.64 -8.68 -8.88
CA ALA A 251 22.70 -9.67 -9.09
C ALA A 251 22.29 -11.04 -8.52
N ASP A 252 23.02 -12.08 -8.94
CA ASP A 252 22.91 -13.45 -8.45
C ASP A 252 23.36 -13.54 -6.97
N ASP A 253 22.92 -14.57 -6.24
CA ASP A 253 23.29 -14.86 -4.84
C ASP A 253 22.93 -13.74 -3.83
N ILE A 254 21.82 -13.02 -4.06
CA ILE A 254 21.38 -11.88 -3.21
C ILE A 254 20.35 -12.31 -2.16
N ILE A 255 19.42 -13.18 -2.53
CA ILE A 255 18.38 -13.70 -1.64
C ILE A 255 18.90 -14.96 -0.96
N GLU A 256 19.06 -14.88 0.36
CA GLU A 256 19.56 -15.97 1.20
C GLU A 256 18.42 -16.50 2.07
N PRO A 257 18.35 -17.83 2.32
CA PRO A 257 17.38 -18.40 3.25
C PRO A 257 17.48 -17.82 4.66
N ASP A 258 16.35 -17.85 5.38
CA ASP A 258 16.21 -17.40 6.77
C ASP A 258 16.56 -15.91 6.98
N LYS A 259 16.47 -15.08 5.93
CA LYS A 259 16.62 -13.63 6.02
C LYS A 259 15.38 -12.92 5.51
N THR A 260 15.00 -11.88 6.22
CA THR A 260 13.91 -10.99 5.82
C THR A 260 14.40 -9.96 4.80
N TYR A 261 13.58 -9.76 3.79
CA TYR A 261 13.78 -8.76 2.75
C TYR A 261 12.49 -7.97 2.54
N VAL A 262 12.66 -6.71 2.16
CA VAL A 262 11.56 -5.88 1.63
C VAL A 262 11.84 -5.64 0.15
N ALA A 263 11.01 -6.23 -0.71
CA ALA A 263 11.03 -6.02 -2.15
C ALA A 263 9.99 -4.96 -2.53
N VAL A 264 10.39 -3.98 -3.34
CA VAL A 264 9.47 -2.99 -3.90
C VAL A 264 9.69 -2.85 -5.40
N GLY A 265 8.61 -3.04 -6.18
CA GLY A 265 8.56 -2.73 -7.60
C GLY A 265 7.76 -1.45 -7.82
N THR A 266 8.29 -0.48 -8.57
CA THR A 266 7.55 0.73 -8.98
C THR A 266 7.50 0.82 -10.50
N TYR A 267 6.42 1.36 -11.05
CA TYR A 267 6.27 1.64 -12.47
C TYR A 267 5.49 2.93 -12.68
N ASP A 268 6.12 3.94 -13.28
CA ASP A 268 5.58 5.31 -13.45
C ASP A 268 4.95 5.58 -14.84
N GLY A 269 4.62 4.52 -15.57
CA GLY A 269 4.13 4.61 -16.96
C GLY A 269 5.24 4.68 -18.03
N GLU A 270 6.50 4.88 -17.63
CA GLU A 270 7.66 4.89 -18.53
C GLU A 270 8.83 4.05 -18.01
N THR A 271 9.11 4.11 -16.71
CA THR A 271 10.25 3.48 -16.07
C THR A 271 9.74 2.57 -14.96
N TYR A 272 10.21 1.33 -14.98
CA TYR A 272 10.00 0.39 -13.89
C TYR A 272 11.31 0.15 -13.15
N ARG A 273 11.21 0.07 -11.81
CA ARG A 273 12.33 0.01 -10.89
C ARG A 273 12.10 -1.11 -9.90
N LEU A 274 13.19 -1.75 -9.51
CA LEU A 274 13.22 -2.74 -8.44
C LEU A 274 14.09 -2.20 -7.32
N TYR A 275 13.57 -2.27 -6.11
CA TYR A 275 14.24 -1.92 -4.87
C TYR A 275 14.31 -3.14 -3.96
N LEU A 276 15.43 -3.28 -3.26
CA LEU A 276 15.61 -4.26 -2.20
C LEU A 276 16.10 -3.53 -0.96
N ASN A 277 15.37 -3.67 0.16
CA ASN A 277 15.66 -3.00 1.44
C ASN A 277 15.87 -1.48 1.24
N GLY A 278 14.94 -0.85 0.52
CA GLY A 278 14.92 0.60 0.29
C GLY A 278 15.94 1.14 -0.71
N THR A 279 16.77 0.28 -1.31
CA THR A 279 17.79 0.70 -2.29
C THR A 279 17.40 0.26 -3.70
N GLU A 280 17.43 1.18 -4.68
CA GLU A 280 17.24 0.82 -6.09
C GLU A 280 18.36 -0.12 -6.55
N VAL A 281 17.99 -1.30 -7.04
CA VAL A 281 18.93 -2.34 -7.50
C VAL A 281 18.92 -2.49 -9.02
N ALA A 282 17.81 -2.15 -9.68
CA ALA A 282 17.69 -2.17 -11.13
C ALA A 282 16.57 -1.25 -11.62
N ASN A 283 16.68 -0.80 -12.87
CA ASN A 283 15.61 -0.11 -13.57
C ASN A 283 15.71 -0.34 -15.09
N ALA A 284 14.60 -0.17 -15.78
CA ALA A 284 14.51 -0.14 -17.23
C ALA A 284 13.28 0.65 -17.67
N THR A 285 13.16 0.91 -18.98
CA THR A 285 12.00 1.63 -19.54
C THR A 285 11.11 0.72 -20.37
N TYR A 286 9.81 0.93 -20.23
CA TYR A 286 8.73 0.32 -20.99
C TYR A 286 7.49 1.20 -20.82
N THR A 287 6.64 1.30 -21.83
CA THR A 287 5.40 2.08 -21.73
C THR A 287 4.25 1.22 -22.22
N SER A 288 3.32 0.98 -21.31
CA SER A 288 2.03 0.32 -21.51
C SER A 288 1.06 0.79 -20.43
N ASP A 289 -0.23 0.69 -20.72
CA ASP A 289 -1.28 0.79 -19.72
C ASP A 289 -1.19 -0.42 -18.76
N VAL A 290 -1.67 -0.25 -17.51
CA VAL A 290 -1.71 -1.31 -16.50
C VAL A 290 -3.14 -1.82 -16.38
N ASN A 291 -3.36 -3.07 -16.79
CA ASN A 291 -4.66 -3.71 -16.69
C ASN A 291 -4.89 -4.28 -15.29
N MET A 292 -6.12 -4.12 -14.78
CA MET A 292 -6.58 -4.85 -13.60
C MET A 292 -7.00 -6.26 -14.02
N GLY A 293 -6.49 -7.27 -13.31
CA GLY A 293 -6.64 -8.69 -13.63
C GLY A 293 -6.47 -9.53 -12.36
N GLU A 294 -6.45 -10.85 -12.51
CA GLU A 294 -6.33 -11.76 -11.38
C GLU A 294 -4.95 -11.61 -10.72
N MET A 295 -4.87 -11.84 -9.41
CA MET A 295 -3.61 -11.78 -8.67
C MET A 295 -3.48 -13.02 -7.78
N GLN A 296 -2.27 -13.56 -7.72
CA GLN A 296 -1.92 -14.69 -6.86
C GLN A 296 -0.73 -14.30 -5.99
N LEU A 297 -0.75 -14.72 -4.73
CA LEU A 297 0.41 -14.67 -3.85
C LEU A 297 0.94 -16.09 -3.65
N GLY A 298 2.23 -16.29 -3.86
CA GLY A 298 2.90 -17.56 -3.60
C GLY A 298 2.92 -18.56 -4.76
N LYS A 299 2.45 -18.20 -5.96
CA LYS A 299 2.37 -19.12 -7.11
C LYS A 299 2.36 -18.39 -8.45
N ASN A 300 2.94 -19.05 -9.45
CA ASN A 300 2.81 -18.68 -10.86
C ASN A 300 1.36 -18.84 -11.38
N ASP A 301 0.95 -17.93 -12.25
CA ASP A 301 -0.25 -18.03 -13.07
C ASP A 301 0.15 -17.87 -14.55
N PRO A 302 -0.33 -18.70 -15.50
CA PRO A 302 -1.41 -19.69 -15.39
C PRO A 302 -0.98 -21.12 -15.01
N ASP A 303 0.33 -21.40 -14.93
CA ASP A 303 0.84 -22.76 -14.71
C ASP A 303 0.95 -23.13 -13.23
N ASP A 304 0.70 -24.40 -12.91
CA ASP A 304 0.82 -24.96 -11.55
C ASP A 304 2.29 -25.29 -11.19
N ILE A 305 3.15 -24.27 -11.20
CA ILE A 305 4.60 -24.37 -10.93
C ILE A 305 5.07 -23.19 -10.06
N GLN A 306 6.33 -23.25 -9.61
CA GLN A 306 7.05 -22.12 -8.97
C GLN A 306 6.33 -21.56 -7.73
N TYR A 307 6.05 -22.46 -6.79
CA TYR A 307 5.43 -22.11 -5.52
C TYR A 307 6.45 -21.48 -4.57
N PHE A 308 5.98 -20.55 -3.75
CA PHE A 308 6.78 -19.92 -2.72
C PHE A 308 6.97 -20.86 -1.52
N ASP A 309 8.22 -21.00 -1.09
CA ASP A 309 8.65 -21.75 0.10
C ASP A 309 9.19 -20.74 1.12
N GLY A 310 8.34 -20.31 2.06
CA GLY A 310 8.72 -19.26 2.99
C GLY A 310 7.56 -18.51 3.62
N ARG A 311 7.85 -17.30 4.11
CA ARG A 311 6.92 -16.46 4.88
C ARG A 311 6.75 -15.09 4.24
N MET A 312 5.52 -14.60 4.18
CA MET A 312 5.21 -13.19 3.87
C MET A 312 4.65 -12.51 5.12
N TYR A 313 5.20 -11.35 5.45
CA TYR A 313 4.86 -10.58 6.64
C TYR A 313 3.90 -9.45 6.33
N GLU A 314 4.02 -8.85 5.15
CA GLU A 314 3.13 -7.79 4.70
C GLU A 314 3.15 -7.68 3.17
N PHE A 315 2.00 -7.35 2.58
CA PHE A 315 1.87 -7.05 1.16
C PHE A 315 1.07 -5.76 0.95
N ARG A 316 1.59 -4.86 0.11
CA ARG A 316 0.92 -3.62 -0.29
C ARG A 316 0.94 -3.46 -1.81
N LEU A 317 -0.18 -3.08 -2.39
CA LEU A 317 -0.30 -2.71 -3.80
C LEU A 317 -1.00 -1.35 -3.91
N TYR A 318 -0.40 -0.44 -4.65
CA TYR A 318 -0.87 0.92 -4.87
C TYR A 318 -1.05 1.21 -6.36
N TYR A 319 -2.02 2.06 -6.71
CA TYR A 319 -2.21 2.56 -8.09
C TYR A 319 -1.45 3.87 -8.38
N THR A 320 -0.36 4.10 -7.63
CA THR A 320 0.55 5.25 -7.81
C THR A 320 1.99 4.76 -7.76
N ALA A 321 2.86 5.33 -8.60
CA ALA A 321 4.29 5.06 -8.54
C ALA A 321 4.95 5.83 -7.40
N PHE A 322 5.80 5.14 -6.63
CA PHE A 322 6.57 5.76 -5.57
C PHE A 322 7.94 6.21 -6.08
N ASP A 323 8.41 7.35 -5.57
CA ASP A 323 9.78 7.82 -5.76
C ASP A 323 10.76 7.16 -4.77
N ASP A 324 12.06 7.36 -4.99
CA ASP A 324 13.13 6.77 -4.16
C ASP A 324 12.97 7.09 -2.67
N HIS A 325 12.51 8.30 -2.33
CA HIS A 325 12.34 8.70 -0.93
C HIS A 325 11.13 8.04 -0.30
N GLN A 326 10.03 7.91 -1.03
CA GLN A 326 8.84 7.18 -0.59
C GLN A 326 9.15 5.71 -0.38
N VAL A 327 9.92 5.07 -1.27
CA VAL A 327 10.35 3.67 -1.12
C VAL A 327 11.29 3.49 0.08
N GLU A 328 12.25 4.40 0.27
CA GLU A 328 13.14 4.36 1.44
C GLU A 328 12.33 4.42 2.75
N MET A 329 11.37 5.35 2.84
CA MET A 329 10.53 5.50 4.04
C MET A 329 9.59 4.32 4.24
N LEU A 330 8.96 3.81 3.18
CA LEU A 330 8.13 2.60 3.22
C LEU A 330 8.92 1.40 3.73
N THR A 331 10.16 1.22 3.25
CA THR A 331 10.97 0.07 3.65
C THR A 331 11.28 0.11 5.16
N ARG A 332 11.58 1.28 5.72
CA ARG A 332 11.87 1.42 7.17
C ARG A 332 10.73 0.98 8.07
N VAL A 333 9.48 1.03 7.61
CA VAL A 333 8.32 0.60 8.41
C VAL A 333 7.96 -0.87 8.18
N LEU A 334 8.60 -1.51 7.21
CA LEU A 334 8.36 -2.89 6.79
C LEU A 334 9.46 -3.88 7.24
N GLU A 335 10.57 -3.38 7.82
CA GLU A 335 11.72 -4.16 8.34
C GLU A 335 11.51 -4.67 9.78
#